data_AF-A0A3M2SYU3-F1
#
_entry.id   AF-A0A3M2SYU3-F1
#
_cell.length_a   1.000
_cell.length_b   1.000
_cell.length_c   1.000
_cell.angle_alpha   90.00
_cell.angle_beta   90.00
_cell.angle_gamma   90.00
#
_symmetry.space_group_name_H-M   'P 1'
#
loop_
_entity.id
_entity.type
_entity.pdbx_description
1 polymer ?
#
loop_
_entity_poly.entity_id
_entity_poly.type
_entity_poly.pdbx_seq_one_letter_code
_entity_poly.pdbx_strand_id
1 'polypeptide(L)'
;EEEQRIRERSEARQRAAAAQATAKTAPAPGPGQQQQPMRIRQDYVPRAQQARRLNTSAATALCPNCHQQIPVAELDQHMRIELLDPRWKEQRAKVESRTATTNLSTADVANNLKRLASQRSDVFDSTVPGAAAPPDPEEEARRKRMATGPPQPGYEGAPGGGPQRPTVGPADAPPNPQNLDIGEQIRRIHERHGQS
;
A
#
# COMPACT_ATOMS: atom_id res chain seq x y z
N GLU A 1 9.39 14.64 37.11
CA GLU A 1 9.15 15.00 35.69
C GLU A 1 9.33 16.49 35.40
N GLU A 2 8.78 17.39 36.21
CA GLU A 2 8.84 18.84 35.96
C GLU A 2 10.28 19.39 35.93
N GLU A 3 11.14 18.95 36.85
CA GLU A 3 12.56 19.35 36.89
C GLU A 3 13.36 18.91 35.66
N GLN A 4 13.00 17.77 35.05
CA GLN A 4 13.63 17.30 33.81
C GLN A 4 13.27 18.19 32.62
N ARG A 5 12.01 18.63 32.52
CA ARG A 5 11.56 19.57 31.47
C ARG A 5 12.19 20.95 31.60
N ILE A 6 12.39 21.42 32.84
CA ILE A 6 13.07 22.70 33.11
C ILE A 6 14.54 22.62 32.70
N ARG A 7 15.21 21.50 32.97
CA ARG A 7 16.60 21.25 32.59
C ARG A 7 16.78 21.15 31.07
N GLU A 8 15.89 20.42 30.40
CA GLU A 8 15.92 20.28 28.94
C GLU A 8 15.72 21.64 28.24
N ARG A 9 14.80 22.47 28.75
CA ARG A 9 14.54 23.82 28.20
C ARG A 9 15.73 24.77 28.41
N SER A 10 16.43 24.66 29.53
CA SER A 10 17.61 25.49 29.80
C SER A 10 18.80 25.03 28.94
N GLU A 11 19.02 23.73 28.78
CA GLU A 11 20.04 23.16 27.89
C GLU A 11 19.78 23.51 26.42
N ALA A 12 18.52 23.47 25.96
CA ALA A 12 18.15 23.89 24.61
C ALA A 12 18.45 25.38 24.36
N ARG A 13 18.14 26.25 25.34
CA ARG A 13 18.49 27.68 25.27
C ARG A 13 20.00 27.90 25.29
N GLN A 14 20.74 27.14 26.08
CA GLN A 14 22.19 27.24 26.18
C GLN A 14 22.87 26.76 24.88
N ARG A 15 22.38 25.68 24.27
CA ARG A 15 22.82 25.20 22.94
C ARG A 15 22.52 26.22 21.84
N ALA A 16 21.33 26.82 21.85
CA ALA A 16 20.97 27.87 20.89
C ALA A 16 21.84 29.12 21.06
N ALA A 17 22.14 29.53 22.29
CA ALA A 17 23.04 30.65 22.58
C ALA A 17 24.49 30.35 22.17
N ALA A 18 24.98 29.13 22.44
CA ALA A 18 26.30 28.67 22.02
C ALA A 18 26.43 28.61 20.49
N ALA A 19 25.40 28.12 19.79
CA ALA A 19 25.37 28.10 18.32
C ALA A 19 25.34 29.51 17.72
N GLN A 20 24.64 30.46 18.36
CA GLN A 20 24.66 31.86 17.93
C GLN A 20 26.01 32.53 18.24
N ALA A 21 26.66 32.18 19.35
CA ALA A 21 27.99 32.67 19.69
C ALA A 21 29.05 32.14 18.71
N THR A 22 29.03 30.84 18.39
CA THR A 22 29.94 30.24 17.40
C THR A 22 29.70 30.78 15.99
N ALA A 23 28.46 31.06 15.60
CA ALA A 23 28.16 31.72 14.32
C ALA A 23 28.66 33.17 14.27
N LYS A 24 28.66 33.89 15.41
CA LYS A 24 29.20 35.26 15.52
C LYS A 24 30.72 35.32 15.58
N THR A 25 31.38 34.28 16.10
CA THR A 25 32.84 34.16 16.15
C THR A 25 33.41 33.35 14.99
N ALA A 26 32.57 32.91 14.04
CA ALA A 26 33.05 32.29 12.82
C ALA A 26 33.99 33.29 12.13
N PRO A 27 35.23 32.89 11.80
CA PRO A 27 36.20 33.79 11.21
C PRO A 27 35.61 34.36 9.92
N ALA A 28 35.62 35.70 9.81
CA ALA A 28 35.39 36.37 8.56
C ALA A 28 36.26 35.69 7.48
N PRO A 29 35.74 35.48 6.25
CA PRO A 29 36.49 34.82 5.19
C PRO A 29 37.88 35.47 5.08
N GLY A 30 38.92 34.65 5.13
CA GLY A 30 40.30 35.09 5.32
C GLY A 30 40.77 36.11 4.27
N PRO A 31 41.81 36.90 4.59
CA PRO A 31 42.34 37.93 3.70
C PRO A 31 43.01 37.25 2.50
N GLY A 32 42.26 37.03 1.43
CA GLY A 32 42.75 36.35 0.23
C GLY A 32 41.68 35.88 -0.74
N GLN A 33 40.42 35.75 -0.32
CA GLN A 33 39.31 35.57 -1.25
C GLN A 33 38.71 36.94 -1.51
N GLN A 34 39.15 37.57 -2.61
CA GLN A 34 38.49 38.75 -3.15
C GLN A 34 37.01 38.43 -3.30
N GLN A 35 36.20 39.00 -2.41
CA GLN A 35 34.74 38.96 -2.50
C GLN A 35 34.40 39.71 -3.78
N GLN A 36 34.35 38.98 -4.89
CA GLN A 36 33.83 39.49 -6.13
C GLN A 36 32.48 40.12 -5.80
N PRO A 37 32.23 41.39 -6.17
CA PRO A 37 31.02 42.08 -5.78
C PRO A 37 29.81 41.29 -6.28
N MET A 38 29.13 40.60 -5.36
CA MET A 38 27.94 39.82 -5.68
C MET A 38 26.85 40.78 -6.15
N ARG A 39 26.37 40.58 -7.38
CA ARG A 39 25.23 41.33 -7.91
C ARG A 39 23.94 40.82 -7.29
N ILE A 40 23.61 41.34 -6.11
CA ILE A 40 22.31 41.11 -5.45
C ILE A 40 21.24 41.84 -6.27
N ARG A 41 20.28 41.09 -6.82
CA ARG A 41 19.12 41.69 -7.49
C ARG A 41 18.19 42.30 -6.44
N GLN A 42 18.08 43.63 -6.44
CA GLN A 42 17.20 44.37 -5.52
C GLN A 42 15.72 44.12 -5.83
N ASP A 43 15.37 43.79 -7.07
CA ASP A 43 14.00 43.51 -7.51
C ASP A 43 13.64 42.01 -7.48
N TYR A 44 14.32 41.22 -6.65
CA TYR A 44 14.01 39.79 -6.53
C TYR A 44 12.64 39.61 -5.85
N VAL A 45 11.65 39.18 -6.63
CA VAL A 45 10.37 38.74 -6.10
C VAL A 45 10.46 37.24 -5.84
N PRO A 46 10.23 36.78 -4.60
CA PRO A 46 10.18 35.35 -4.31
C PRO A 46 9.09 34.66 -5.12
N ARG A 47 9.38 33.44 -5.61
CA ARG A 47 8.45 32.67 -6.46
C ARG A 47 7.05 32.51 -5.86
N ALA A 48 6.97 32.35 -4.53
CA ALA A 48 5.70 32.29 -3.80
C ALA A 48 4.89 33.59 -3.90
N GLN A 49 5.55 34.74 -3.90
CA GLN A 49 4.91 36.05 -4.02
C GLN A 49 4.47 36.33 -5.46
N GLN A 50 5.23 35.86 -6.46
CA GLN A 50 4.79 35.87 -7.86
C GLN A 50 3.56 34.99 -8.09
N ALA A 51 3.54 33.76 -7.57
CA ALA A 51 2.40 32.85 -7.69
C ALA A 51 1.13 33.44 -7.05
N ARG A 52 1.26 34.07 -5.86
CA ARG A 52 0.17 34.81 -5.22
C ARG A 52 -0.37 35.93 -6.11
N ARG A 53 0.50 36.71 -6.76
CA ARG A 53 0.09 37.80 -7.65
C ARG A 53 -0.67 37.30 -8.87
N LEU A 54 -0.21 36.22 -9.52
CA LEU A 54 -0.92 35.60 -10.64
C LEU A 54 -2.33 35.12 -10.22
N ASN A 55 -2.45 34.56 -9.02
CA ASN A 55 -3.73 34.06 -8.50
C ASN A 55 -4.69 35.20 -8.14
N THR A 56 -4.19 36.36 -7.69
CA THR A 56 -5.03 37.54 -7.39
C THR A 56 -5.48 38.29 -8.64
N SER A 57 -4.72 38.24 -9.75
CA SER A 57 -5.11 38.86 -11.02
C SER A 57 -6.02 37.97 -11.89
N ALA A 58 -6.23 36.72 -11.51
CA ALA A 58 -7.12 35.83 -12.23
C ALA A 58 -8.59 36.28 -12.05
N ALA A 59 -9.36 36.31 -13.14
CA ALA A 59 -10.80 36.54 -13.05
C ALA A 59 -11.42 35.50 -12.12
N THR A 60 -12.18 35.96 -11.13
CA THR A 60 -12.89 35.10 -10.18
C THR A 60 -14.39 35.08 -10.51
N ALA A 61 -15.04 33.96 -10.26
CA ALA A 61 -16.47 33.76 -10.39
C ALA A 61 -17.03 33.26 -9.05
N LEU A 62 -18.31 33.57 -8.78
CA LEU A 62 -19.00 33.12 -7.58
C LEU A 62 -19.63 31.75 -7.81
N CYS A 63 -19.37 30.78 -6.93
CA CYS A 63 -20.03 29.48 -6.97
C CYS A 63 -21.50 29.57 -6.49
N PRO A 64 -22.50 29.05 -7.22
CA PRO A 64 -23.91 29.15 -6.82
C PRO A 64 -24.28 28.25 -5.63
N ASN A 65 -23.50 27.21 -5.34
CA ASN A 65 -23.80 26.27 -4.25
C ASN A 65 -23.25 26.77 -2.90
N CYS A 66 -21.98 27.18 -2.86
CA CYS A 66 -21.29 27.54 -1.62
C CYS A 66 -21.02 29.05 -1.47
N HIS A 67 -21.32 29.86 -2.50
CA HIS A 67 -21.13 31.31 -2.53
C HIS A 67 -19.69 31.79 -2.29
N GLN A 68 -18.69 30.94 -2.58
CA GLN A 68 -17.28 31.32 -2.52
C GLN A 68 -16.81 31.90 -3.86
N GLN A 69 -15.86 32.85 -3.80
CA GLN A 69 -15.18 33.41 -4.97
C GLN A 69 -14.02 32.49 -5.37
N ILE A 70 -14.06 31.99 -6.59
CA ILE A 70 -13.15 30.96 -7.10
C ILE A 70 -12.57 31.42 -8.43
N PRO A 71 -11.26 31.26 -8.67
CA PRO A 71 -10.68 31.56 -9.98
C PRO A 71 -11.41 30.81 -11.10
N VAL A 72 -11.68 31.47 -12.23
CA VAL A 72 -12.41 30.87 -13.37
C VAL A 72 -11.72 29.59 -13.86
N ALA A 73 -10.39 29.51 -13.78
CA ALA A 73 -9.62 28.31 -14.13
C ALA A 73 -9.91 27.10 -13.21
N GLU A 74 -10.35 27.34 -11.96
CA GLU A 74 -10.61 26.31 -10.95
C GLU A 74 -12.11 26.09 -10.69
N LEU A 75 -12.98 26.94 -11.24
CA LEU A 75 -14.43 26.91 -11.01
C LEU A 75 -15.06 25.57 -11.45
N ASP A 76 -14.69 25.05 -12.61
CA ASP A 76 -15.20 23.75 -13.12
C ASP A 76 -14.87 22.61 -12.16
N GLN A 77 -13.62 22.58 -11.67
CA GLN A 77 -13.19 21.56 -10.72
C GLN A 77 -13.88 21.72 -9.37
N HIS A 78 -14.06 22.95 -8.88
CA HIS A 78 -14.80 23.19 -7.66
C HIS A 78 -16.26 22.70 -7.78
N MET A 79 -16.96 23.07 -8.85
CA MET A 79 -18.33 22.60 -9.10
C MET A 79 -18.39 21.08 -9.18
N ARG A 80 -17.44 20.43 -9.87
CA ARG A 80 -17.35 18.96 -9.92
C ARG A 80 -17.24 18.35 -8.53
N ILE A 81 -16.45 18.93 -7.63
CA ILE A 81 -16.27 18.42 -6.26
C ILE A 81 -17.56 18.57 -5.45
N GLU A 82 -18.23 19.72 -5.53
CA GLU A 82 -19.51 19.96 -4.82
C GLU A 82 -20.64 19.08 -5.34
N LEU A 83 -20.64 18.75 -6.63
CA LEU A 83 -21.67 17.90 -7.27
C LEU A 83 -21.39 16.39 -7.14
N LEU A 84 -20.23 15.99 -6.58
CA LEU A 84 -19.99 14.57 -6.28
C LEU A 84 -20.94 14.13 -5.16
N ASP A 85 -21.82 13.17 -5.45
CA ASP A 85 -22.81 12.65 -4.50
C ASP A 85 -22.15 12.27 -3.16
N PRO A 86 -22.48 12.91 -2.03
CA PRO A 86 -21.87 12.62 -0.73
C PRO A 86 -21.99 11.14 -0.34
N ARG A 87 -23.03 10.44 -0.83
CA ARG A 87 -23.21 9.01 -0.57
C ARG A 87 -22.13 8.15 -1.22
N TRP A 88 -21.52 8.57 -2.33
CA TRP A 88 -20.42 7.83 -2.97
C TRP A 88 -19.18 7.83 -2.06
N LYS A 89 -18.88 8.99 -1.47
CA LYS A 89 -17.76 9.19 -0.55
C LYS A 89 -17.98 8.39 0.72
N GLU A 90 -19.19 8.43 1.29
CA GLU A 90 -19.55 7.63 2.47
C GLU A 90 -19.50 6.13 2.21
N GLN A 91 -20.04 5.65 1.08
CA GLN A 91 -20.00 4.24 0.71
C GLN A 91 -18.57 3.77 0.47
N ARG A 92 -17.76 4.56 -0.23
CA ARG A 92 -16.35 4.25 -0.46
C ARG A 92 -15.58 4.23 0.86
N ALA A 93 -15.78 5.20 1.74
CA ALA A 93 -15.17 5.23 3.06
C ALA A 93 -15.61 4.04 3.94
N LYS A 94 -16.87 3.61 3.83
CA LYS A 94 -17.39 2.41 4.52
C LYS A 94 -16.79 1.11 3.97
N VAL A 95 -16.61 1.01 2.66
CA VAL A 95 -15.91 -0.12 2.05
C VAL A 95 -14.44 -0.10 2.43
N GLU A 96 -13.80 1.06 2.37
CA GLU A 96 -12.39 1.28 2.71
C GLU A 96 -12.11 0.93 4.18
N SER A 97 -12.97 1.36 5.11
CA SER A 97 -12.84 1.00 6.52
C SER A 97 -12.96 -0.52 6.72
N ARG A 98 -13.90 -1.17 6.03
CA ARG A 98 -14.05 -2.64 6.08
C ARG A 98 -12.86 -3.38 5.46
N THR A 99 -12.28 -2.84 4.39
CA THR A 99 -11.08 -3.40 3.78
C THR A 99 -9.85 -3.14 4.64
N ALA A 100 -9.74 -1.98 5.30
CA ALA A 100 -8.62 -1.64 6.17
C ALA A 100 -8.57 -2.54 7.42
N THR A 101 -9.72 -2.98 7.92
CA THR A 101 -9.78 -3.91 9.06
C THR A 101 -9.49 -5.36 8.68
N THR A 102 -9.37 -5.68 7.39
CA THR A 102 -9.13 -7.05 6.92
C THR A 102 -7.78 -7.12 6.20
N ASN A 103 -6.86 -7.97 6.68
CA ASN A 103 -5.57 -8.21 6.01
C ASN A 103 -5.69 -9.04 4.70
N LEU A 104 -6.86 -9.03 4.06
CA LEU A 104 -7.19 -9.88 2.92
C LEU A 104 -7.22 -9.05 1.64
N SER A 105 -6.31 -9.38 0.71
CA SER A 105 -6.25 -8.77 -0.62
C SER A 105 -7.49 -9.15 -1.43
N THR A 106 -8.23 -8.15 -1.91
CA THR A 106 -9.42 -8.38 -2.76
C THR A 106 -9.07 -9.13 -4.05
N ALA A 107 -7.85 -8.96 -4.58
CA ALA A 107 -7.36 -9.67 -5.74
C ALA A 107 -7.17 -11.17 -5.46
N ASP A 108 -6.64 -11.53 -4.28
CA ASP A 108 -6.42 -12.92 -3.90
C ASP A 108 -7.74 -13.63 -3.63
N VAL A 109 -8.72 -12.94 -3.03
CA VAL A 109 -10.07 -13.48 -2.88
C VAL A 109 -10.69 -13.79 -4.23
N ALA A 110 -10.60 -12.87 -5.19
CA ALA A 110 -11.13 -13.08 -6.54
C ALA A 110 -10.46 -14.27 -7.24
N ASN A 111 -9.14 -14.41 -7.13
CA ASN A 111 -8.40 -15.53 -7.72
C ASN A 111 -8.75 -16.88 -7.07
N ASN A 112 -8.91 -16.92 -5.75
CA ASN A 112 -9.32 -18.13 -5.04
C ASN A 112 -10.77 -18.52 -5.34
N LEU A 113 -11.68 -17.54 -5.43
CA LEU A 113 -13.06 -17.78 -5.85
C LEU A 113 -13.13 -18.33 -7.29
N LYS A 114 -12.31 -17.81 -8.21
CA LYS A 114 -12.23 -18.31 -9.59
C LYS A 114 -11.72 -19.75 -9.67
N ARG A 115 -10.74 -20.12 -8.83
CA ARG A 115 -10.27 -21.51 -8.70
C ARG A 115 -11.35 -22.41 -8.13
N LEU A 116 -12.04 -21.96 -7.08
CA LEU A 116 -13.13 -22.71 -6.46
C LEU A 116 -14.29 -22.93 -7.44
N ALA A 117 -14.69 -21.90 -8.18
CA ALA A 117 -15.74 -21.99 -9.19
C ALA A 117 -15.36 -22.95 -10.33
N SER A 118 -14.10 -22.95 -10.76
CA SER A 118 -13.59 -23.89 -11.76
C SER A 118 -13.51 -25.34 -11.26
N GLN A 119 -13.32 -25.54 -9.94
CA GLN A 119 -13.25 -26.87 -9.33
C GLN A 119 -14.64 -27.44 -9.01
N ARG A 120 -15.63 -26.57 -8.83
CA ARG A 120 -17.00 -26.91 -8.44
C ARG A 120 -18.02 -26.36 -9.43
N SER A 121 -17.88 -26.77 -10.69
CA SER A 121 -18.86 -26.41 -11.74
C SER A 121 -20.27 -26.88 -11.40
N ASP A 122 -20.42 -27.94 -10.60
CA ASP A 122 -21.69 -28.44 -10.06
C ASP A 122 -22.51 -27.38 -9.30
N VAL A 123 -21.84 -26.52 -8.54
CA VAL A 123 -22.50 -25.48 -7.72
C VAL A 123 -22.71 -24.20 -8.50
N PHE A 124 -21.79 -23.84 -9.39
CA PHE A 124 -21.75 -22.52 -10.01
C PHE A 124 -22.33 -22.48 -11.44
N ASP A 125 -22.54 -23.62 -12.10
CA ASP A 125 -23.03 -23.71 -13.49
C ASP A 125 -24.50 -24.15 -13.61
N SER A 126 -25.09 -24.69 -12.54
CA SER A 126 -26.42 -25.33 -12.59
C SER A 126 -27.62 -24.36 -12.63
N THR A 127 -27.40 -23.04 -12.55
CA THR A 127 -28.52 -22.09 -12.30
C THR A 127 -28.55 -20.82 -13.16
N VAL A 128 -27.74 -20.71 -14.21
CA VAL A 128 -27.82 -19.53 -15.12
C VAL A 128 -28.63 -19.89 -16.36
N PRO A 129 -29.92 -19.47 -16.47
CA PRO A 129 -30.65 -19.64 -17.71
C PRO A 129 -30.04 -18.69 -18.75
N GLY A 130 -29.38 -19.25 -19.76
CA GLY A 130 -28.82 -18.49 -20.89
C GLY A 130 -27.29 -18.39 -20.96
N ALA A 131 -26.55 -18.99 -20.02
CA ALA A 131 -25.09 -19.09 -20.15
C ALA A 131 -24.70 -20.34 -20.95
N ALA A 132 -24.75 -20.18 -22.28
CA ALA A 132 -24.02 -20.94 -23.29
C ALA A 132 -24.35 -22.44 -23.43
N ALA A 133 -24.31 -22.88 -24.69
CA ALA A 133 -24.32 -24.27 -25.10
C ALA A 133 -23.32 -25.12 -24.28
N PRO A 134 -23.56 -26.44 -24.13
CA PRO A 134 -22.61 -27.33 -23.47
C PRO A 134 -21.19 -27.05 -23.99
N PRO A 135 -20.23 -26.71 -23.12
CA PRO A 135 -18.90 -26.39 -23.57
C PRO A 135 -18.35 -27.61 -24.31
N ASP A 136 -17.76 -27.37 -25.49
CA ASP A 136 -17.02 -28.40 -26.19
C ASP A 136 -15.96 -28.97 -25.22
N PRO A 137 -15.83 -30.31 -25.11
CA PRO A 137 -14.92 -30.94 -24.16
C PRO A 137 -13.46 -30.44 -24.28
N GLU A 138 -13.07 -29.88 -25.43
CA GLU A 138 -11.77 -29.28 -25.65
C GLU A 138 -11.58 -27.92 -24.93
N GLU A 139 -12.63 -27.10 -24.86
CA GLU A 139 -12.60 -25.79 -24.17
C GLU A 139 -12.55 -25.99 -22.65
N GLU A 140 -13.27 -26.98 -22.11
CA GLU A 140 -13.16 -27.38 -20.70
C GLU A 140 -11.76 -27.89 -20.35
N ALA A 141 -11.16 -28.72 -21.21
CA ALA A 141 -9.80 -29.22 -21.00
C ALA A 141 -8.77 -28.09 -21.02
N ARG A 142 -8.93 -27.09 -21.90
CA ARG A 142 -8.05 -25.91 -21.96
C ARG A 142 -8.22 -25.01 -20.73
N ARG A 143 -9.46 -24.79 -20.30
CA ARG A 143 -9.79 -23.97 -19.12
C ARG A 143 -9.33 -24.64 -17.82
N LYS A 144 -9.44 -25.96 -17.73
CA LYS A 144 -8.93 -26.77 -16.62
C LYS A 144 -7.41 -26.76 -16.56
N ARG A 145 -6.71 -26.92 -17.70
CA ARG A 145 -5.24 -26.80 -17.79
C ARG A 145 -4.72 -25.41 -17.36
N MET A 146 -5.42 -24.34 -17.74
CA MET A 146 -5.10 -22.99 -17.26
C MET A 146 -5.33 -22.81 -15.76
N ALA A 147 -6.31 -23.51 -15.17
CA ALA A 147 -6.61 -23.42 -13.74
C ALA A 147 -5.68 -24.30 -12.86
N THR A 148 -5.19 -25.42 -13.39
CA THR A 148 -4.35 -26.38 -12.64
C THR A 148 -2.86 -26.34 -12.99
N GLY A 149 -2.45 -25.59 -14.02
CA GLY A 149 -1.08 -25.60 -14.53
C GLY A 149 -0.79 -26.83 -15.41
N PRO A 150 0.32 -26.84 -16.16
CA PRO A 150 0.63 -27.90 -17.12
C PRO A 150 0.90 -29.25 -16.42
N PRO A 151 0.47 -30.38 -17.00
CA PRO A 151 0.75 -31.71 -16.46
C PRO A 151 2.24 -31.99 -16.54
N GLN A 152 2.83 -32.43 -15.43
CA GLN A 152 4.21 -32.93 -15.40
C GLN A 152 4.29 -34.24 -16.21
N PRO A 153 5.27 -34.41 -17.10
CA PRO A 153 5.38 -35.62 -17.90
C PRO A 153 6.03 -36.74 -17.09
N GLY A 154 5.39 -37.90 -17.08
CA GLY A 154 5.97 -39.15 -16.62
C GLY A 154 5.28 -39.72 -15.38
N TYR A 155 4.35 -40.66 -15.57
CA TYR A 155 4.60 -42.08 -15.31
C TYR A 155 3.35 -42.89 -15.70
N GLU A 156 3.58 -43.93 -16.47
CA GLU A 156 2.61 -44.92 -16.90
C GLU A 156 2.61 -46.06 -15.86
N GLY A 157 1.47 -46.31 -15.21
CA GLY A 157 1.19 -47.54 -14.47
C GLY A 157 1.49 -47.56 -12.96
N ALA A 158 0.42 -47.55 -12.13
CA ALA A 158 0.19 -48.39 -10.94
C ALA A 158 -1.00 -47.87 -10.10
N PRO A 159 -1.90 -48.74 -9.59
CA PRO A 159 -3.05 -48.31 -8.80
C PRO A 159 -2.64 -48.13 -7.33
N GLY A 160 -2.99 -46.97 -6.75
CA GLY A 160 -2.93 -46.73 -5.30
C GLY A 160 -1.63 -46.10 -4.83
N GLY A 161 -1.70 -44.82 -4.46
CA GLY A 161 -0.61 -44.12 -3.77
C GLY A 161 -0.92 -42.63 -3.68
N GLY A 162 -1.16 -42.13 -2.46
CA GLY A 162 -1.45 -40.71 -2.20
C GLY A 162 -0.31 -39.77 -2.63
N PRO A 163 -0.57 -38.46 -2.72
CA PRO A 163 0.38 -37.52 -3.29
C PRO A 163 1.60 -37.33 -2.38
N GLN A 164 2.75 -37.84 -2.82
CA GLN A 164 4.06 -37.46 -2.29
C GLN A 164 4.44 -36.08 -2.85
N ARG A 165 4.87 -35.18 -1.98
CA ARG A 165 5.29 -33.80 -2.30
C ARG A 165 6.78 -33.76 -2.67
N PRO A 166 7.20 -32.95 -3.67
CA PRO A 166 8.59 -32.88 -4.09
C PRO A 166 9.43 -32.03 -3.13
N THR A 167 10.57 -32.57 -2.71
CA THR A 167 11.59 -31.92 -1.90
C THR A 167 12.56 -31.15 -2.80
N VAL A 168 12.63 -29.83 -2.67
CA VAL A 168 13.70 -29.01 -3.28
C VAL A 168 14.46 -28.27 -2.19
N GLY A 169 15.74 -28.62 -2.02
CA GLY A 169 16.68 -27.96 -1.11
C GLY A 169 18.11 -28.51 -1.31
N PRO A 170 19.16 -27.67 -1.18
CA PRO A 170 20.54 -28.10 -1.37
C PRO A 170 21.00 -29.09 -0.30
N ALA A 171 21.92 -29.99 -0.67
CA ALA A 171 22.24 -31.25 0.00
C ALA A 171 22.97 -31.18 1.36
N ASP A 172 23.09 -30.02 2.00
CA ASP A 172 23.89 -29.85 3.23
C ASP A 172 23.27 -28.89 4.27
N ALA A 173 21.94 -28.86 4.38
CA ALA A 173 21.26 -28.14 5.44
C ALA A 173 20.92 -29.08 6.62
N PRO A 174 21.13 -28.67 7.88
CA PRO A 174 20.71 -29.45 9.04
C PRO A 174 19.20 -29.75 8.93
N PRO A 175 18.75 -30.94 9.37
CA PRO A 175 17.40 -31.43 9.10
C PRO A 175 16.35 -30.41 9.55
N ASN A 176 15.64 -29.87 8.57
CA ASN A 176 14.58 -28.89 8.73
C ASN A 176 13.46 -29.48 9.61
N PRO A 177 13.06 -28.84 10.74
CA PRO A 177 12.03 -29.37 11.65
C PRO A 177 10.60 -29.33 11.07
N GLN A 178 10.46 -29.15 9.76
CA GLN A 178 9.17 -29.04 9.08
C GLN A 178 8.55 -30.40 8.71
N ASN A 179 9.17 -31.51 9.15
CA ASN A 179 8.64 -32.87 8.96
C ASN A 179 8.11 -33.48 10.27
N LEU A 180 7.69 -32.63 11.23
CA LEU A 180 6.90 -33.13 12.33
C LEU A 180 5.45 -33.30 11.83
N ASP A 181 5.03 -34.56 11.77
CA ASP A 181 3.64 -34.92 11.58
C ASP A 181 2.78 -34.20 12.65
N ILE A 182 1.68 -33.58 12.21
CA ILE A 182 0.85 -32.71 13.06
C ILE A 182 0.34 -33.48 14.28
N GLY A 183 0.14 -34.79 14.16
CA GLY A 183 -0.18 -35.66 15.29
C GLY A 183 0.91 -35.73 16.35
N GLU A 184 2.18 -35.72 15.95
CA GLU A 184 3.33 -35.72 16.87
C GLU A 184 3.50 -34.37 17.57
N GLN A 185 3.21 -33.26 16.86
CA GLN A 185 3.19 -31.92 17.44
C GLN A 185 2.13 -31.78 18.54
N ILE A 186 0.93 -32.35 18.33
CA ILE A 186 -0.15 -32.33 19.33
C ILE A 186 0.24 -33.16 20.57
N ARG A 187 0.87 -34.33 20.38
CA ARG A 187 1.36 -35.16 21.49
C ARG A 187 2.38 -34.43 22.37
N ARG A 188 3.35 -33.74 21.77
CA ARG A 188 4.37 -32.97 22.49
C ARG A 188 3.78 -31.80 23.29
N ILE A 189 2.72 -31.17 22.78
CA ILE A 189 2.02 -30.10 23.50
C ILE A 189 1.30 -30.68 24.72
N HIS A 190 0.63 -31.82 24.59
CA HIS A 190 -0.03 -32.48 25.72
C HIS A 190 0.96 -33.03 26.76
N GLU A 191 2.12 -33.57 26.36
CA GLU A 191 3.17 -33.99 27.30
C GLU A 191 3.79 -32.82 28.05
N ARG A 192 4.03 -31.68 27.36
CA ARG A 192 4.64 -30.49 27.96
C ARG A 192 3.70 -29.77 28.92
N HIS A 193 2.39 -29.78 28.66
CA HIS A 193 1.39 -29.09 29.46
C HIS A 193 0.57 -30.01 30.38
N GLY A 194 0.76 -31.33 30.28
CA GLY A 194 0.13 -32.34 31.13
C GLY A 194 0.99 -32.78 32.34
N GLN A 195 2.22 -32.27 32.47
CA GLN A 195 3.02 -32.38 33.69
C GLN A 195 2.98 -31.05 34.46
N SER A 196 1.84 -30.74 35.07
CA SER A 196 1.69 -29.80 36.19
C SER A 196 0.48 -30.20 37.02
#